data_AF-A0A2V8X201-F1
#
_entry.id   AF-A0A2V8X201-F1
#
_cell.length_a   1.000
_cell.length_b   1.000
_cell.length_c   1.000
_cell.angle_alpha   90.00
_cell.angle_beta   90.00
_cell.angle_gamma   90.00
#
_symmetry.space_group_name_H-M   'P 1'
#
loop_
_entity.id
_entity.type
_entity.pdbx_description
1 polymer ?
#
loop_
_entity_poly.entity_id
_entity_poly.type
_entity_poly.pdbx_seq_one_letter_code
_entity_poly.pdbx_strand_id
1 'polypeptide(L)' 'YLATKADTDLEGRASVAGLTPGSYWISSLNLDAAAGDTRLRWDVPVRIEPGKTARIELTNLNSTDARGYNP' A
#
# COMPACT_ATOMS: atom_id res chain seq x y z
N TYR A 1 -4.74 -13.01 -0.39
CA TYR A 1 -5.40 -12.90 -1.71
C TYR A 1 -5.30 -11.45 -2.17
N LEU A 2 -5.04 -11.21 -3.46
CA LEU A 2 -4.96 -9.85 -4.03
C LEU A 2 -6.38 -9.36 -4.34
N ALA A 3 -6.85 -8.33 -3.64
CA ALA A 3 -8.16 -7.75 -3.89
C ALA A 3 -8.17 -6.83 -5.12
N THR A 4 -7.09 -6.05 -5.32
CA THR A 4 -6.94 -5.07 -6.40
C THR A 4 -5.48 -4.61 -6.48
N LYS A 5 -5.12 -3.96 -7.59
CA LYS A 5 -3.83 -3.27 -7.77
C LYS A 5 -4.08 -1.92 -8.44
N ALA A 6 -3.37 -0.90 -7.99
CA ALA A 6 -3.31 0.41 -8.64
C ALA A 6 -1.87 0.89 -8.67
N ASP A 7 -1.52 1.61 -9.73
CA ASP A 7 -0.25 2.35 -9.81
C ASP A 7 -0.50 3.79 -9.34
N THR A 8 0.52 4.43 -8.76
CA THR A 8 0.43 5.83 -8.35
C THR A 8 0.63 6.77 -9.54
N ASP A 9 -0.03 7.93 -9.50
CA ASP A 9 0.26 9.03 -10.41
C ASP A 9 1.64 9.67 -10.13
N LEU A 10 2.00 10.68 -10.93
CA LEU A 10 3.28 11.39 -10.80
C LEU A 10 3.40 12.17 -9.47
N GLU A 11 2.29 12.41 -8.79
CA GLU A 11 2.22 13.04 -7.47
C GLU A 11 2.14 12.01 -6.33
N GLY A 12 2.29 10.72 -6.61
CA GLY A 12 2.31 9.66 -5.61
C GLY A 12 0.93 9.27 -5.07
N ARG A 13 -0.16 9.55 -5.79
CA ARG A 13 -1.54 9.26 -5.37
C ARG A 13 -2.12 8.11 -6.18
N ALA A 14 -2.98 7.32 -5.54
CA ALA A 14 -3.75 6.28 -6.19
C ALA A 14 -5.18 6.26 -5.64
N SER A 15 -6.13 5.79 -6.44
CA SER A 15 -7.52 5.60 -6.01
C SER A 15 -8.02 4.24 -6.49
N VAL A 16 -8.84 3.60 -5.65
CA VAL A 16 -9.46 2.31 -5.94
C VAL A 16 -10.93 2.41 -5.56
N ALA A 17 -11.80 1.91 -6.43
CA ALA A 17 -13.24 1.87 -6.21
C ALA A 17 -13.78 0.43 -6.36
N GLY A 18 -15.00 0.21 -5.86
CA GLY A 18 -15.70 -1.08 -6.02
C GLY A 18 -15.26 -2.18 -5.04
N LEU A 19 -14.48 -1.85 -4.01
CA LEU A 19 -14.16 -2.80 -2.94
C LEU A 19 -15.39 -3.08 -2.07
N THR A 20 -15.62 -4.35 -1.79
CA THR A 20 -16.60 -4.76 -0.77
C THR A 20 -16.17 -4.25 0.61
N PRO A 21 -17.10 -3.94 1.52
CA PRO A 21 -16.73 -3.62 2.90
C PRO A 21 -15.96 -4.77 3.56
N GLY A 22 -14.89 -4.46 4.28
CA GLY A 22 -14.01 -5.49 4.85
C GLY A 22 -12.66 -4.96 5.33
N SER A 23 -11.83 -5.90 5.79
CA SER A 23 -10.46 -5.65 6.23
C SER A 23 -9.48 -6.01 5.13
N TYR A 24 -8.59 -5.08 4.82
CA TYR A 24 -7.58 -5.16 3.78
C TYR A 24 -6.21 -4.78 4.34
N TRP A 25 -5.19 -5.07 3.55
CA TRP A 25 -3.81 -4.67 3.81
C TRP A 25 -3.30 -4.02 2.53
N ILE A 26 -2.70 -2.84 2.64
CA ILE A 26 -1.99 -2.23 1.52
C ILE A 26 -0.56 -2.71 1.58
N SER A 27 -0.08 -3.28 0.46
CA SER A 27 1.31 -3.68 0.31
C SER A 27 1.90 -3.21 -1.00
N SER A 28 3.19 -2.85 -0.98
CA SER A 28 3.94 -2.46 -2.16
C SER A 28 4.23 -3.71 -2.99
N LEU A 29 3.75 -3.75 -4.23
CA LEU A 29 4.05 -4.83 -5.19
C LEU A 29 5.13 -4.34 -6.16
N ASN A 30 6.13 -5.18 -6.46
CA ASN A 30 7.20 -4.92 -7.41
C ASN A 30 8.04 -3.65 -7.10
N LEU A 31 8.72 -3.67 -5.96
CA LEU A 31 9.76 -2.67 -5.61
C LEU A 31 11.04 -2.92 -6.44
N ASP A 32 10.98 -2.76 -7.77
CA ASP A 32 12.19 -2.56 -8.58
C ASP A 32 12.69 -1.14 -8.31
N ALA A 33 13.32 -1.00 -7.15
CA ALA A 33 13.89 0.24 -6.68
C ALA A 33 15.19 0.51 -7.46
N ALA A 34 15.36 1.71 -7.99
CA ALA A 34 16.62 2.11 -8.62
C ALA A 34 17.75 2.06 -7.56
N ALA A 35 18.99 1.81 -7.98
CA ALA A 35 20.11 1.67 -7.06
C ALA A 35 20.25 2.93 -6.18
N GLY A 36 20.02 2.77 -4.86
CA GLY A 36 20.04 3.87 -3.87
C GLY A 36 18.72 4.06 -3.13
N ASP A 37 17.62 3.53 -3.64
CA ASP A 37 16.30 3.68 -3.03
C ASP A 37 16.13 2.79 -1.78
N THR A 38 15.52 3.38 -0.74
CA THR A 38 15.06 2.62 0.42
C THR A 38 13.89 1.75 -0.04
N ARG A 39 14.05 0.42 0.04
CA ARG A 39 13.00 -0.55 -0.28
C ARG A 39 11.92 -0.52 0.80
N LEU A 40 11.09 0.51 0.78
CA LEU A 40 10.01 0.68 1.74
C LEU A 40 8.88 -0.26 1.38
N ARG A 41 8.56 -1.16 2.32
CA ARG A 41 7.36 -1.98 2.24
C ARG A 41 6.33 -1.39 3.18
N TRP A 42 5.13 -1.15 2.69
CA TRP A 42 4.00 -0.89 3.57
C TRP A 42 3.28 -2.20 3.81
N ASP A 43 2.93 -2.49 5.06
CA ASP A 43 2.00 -3.56 5.42
C ASP A 43 0.93 -2.93 6.31
N VAL A 44 0.21 -1.96 5.73
CA VAL A 44 -0.71 -1.08 6.48
C VAL A 44 -2.11 -1.68 6.47
N PRO A 45 -2.71 -1.99 7.65
CA PRO A 45 -4.07 -2.48 7.72
C PRO A 45 -5.07 -1.36 7.43
N VAL A 46 -6.09 -1.68 6.65
CA VAL A 46 -7.16 -0.75 6.26
C VAL A 46 -8.51 -1.42 6.43
N ARG A 47 -9.46 -0.70 7.03
CA ARG A 47 -10.85 -1.15 7.14
C ARG A 47 -11.73 -0.27 6.26
N ILE A 48 -12.45 -0.90 5.33
CA ILE A 48 -13.46 -0.24 4.49
C ILE A 48 -14.83 -0.51 5.08
N GLU A 49 -15.51 0.56 5.49
CA GLU A 49 -16.89 0.50 5.98
C GLU A 49 -17.90 0.64 4.83
N PRO A 50 -19.13 0.09 4.97
CA PRO A 50 -20.16 0.22 3.94
C PRO A 50 -20.45 1.67 3.55
N GLY A 51 -20.31 1.97 2.25
CA GLY A 51 -20.57 3.29 1.69
C GLY A 51 -19.56 4.38 2.10
N LYS A 52 -18.43 4.01 2.71
CA LYS A 52 -17.39 4.95 3.13
C LYS A 52 -16.14 4.84 2.26
N THR A 53 -15.43 5.95 2.14
CA THR A 53 -14.10 6.02 1.55
C THR A 53 -13.07 6.10 2.66
N ALA A 54 -12.10 5.19 2.67
CA ALA A 54 -10.92 5.31 3.52
C ALA A 54 -9.84 6.12 2.78
N ARG A 55 -9.21 7.07 3.47
CA ARG A 55 -8.03 7.78 2.98
C ARG A 55 -6.83 7.34 3.81
N ILE A 56 -5.79 6.89 3.13
CA ILE A 56 -4.56 6.39 3.75
C ILE A 56 -3.40 7.21 3.20
N GLU A 57 -2.49 7.60 4.08
CA GLU A 57 -1.24 8.27 3.74
C GLU A 57 -0.08 7.32 4.03
N LEU A 58 0.71 7.02 3.01
CA LEU A 58 1.88 6.16 3.12
C LEU A 58 3.12 7.05 3.25
N THR A 59 3.88 6.84 4.32
CA THR A 59 5.07 7.63 4.64
C THR A 59 6.21 6.70 5.07
N ASN A 60 7.43 7.24 5.15
CA ASN A 60 8.57 6.48 5.66
C ASN A 60 8.40 6.07 7.15
N LEU A 61 7.46 6.68 7.87
CA LEU A 61 7.20 6.36 9.29
C LEU A 61 6.32 5.13 9.46
N ASN A 62 5.44 4.84 8.50
CA ASN A 62 4.57 3.67 8.53
C ASN A 62 5.01 2.56 7.56
N SER A 63 6.18 2.71 6.96
CA SER A 63 6.86 1.65 6.22
C SER A 63 7.68 0.76 7.14
N THR A 64 7.82 -0.50 6.74
CA THR A 64 8.83 -1.43 7.25
C THR A 64 10.00 -1.49 6.27
N ASP A 65 11.21 -1.73 6.78
CA ASP A 65 12.38 -1.98 5.92
C ASP A 65 12.26 -3.36 5.30
N ALA A 66 12.14 -3.44 3.97
CA ALA A 66 12.08 -4.71 3.26
C ALA A 66 13.38 -5.54 3.38
N ARG A 67 14.51 -4.94 3.79
CA ARG A 67 15.78 -5.66 4.01
C ARG A 67 15.78 -6.50 5.30
N GLY A 68 14.85 -6.25 6.22
CA GLY A 68 14.72 -6.98 7.49
C GLY A 68 13.75 -8.17 7.46
N TYR A 69 13.01 -8.36 6.36
CA TYR A 69 12.06 -9.48 6.23
C TYR A 69 12.81 -10.74 5.78
N ASN A 70 13.19 -11.59 6.74
CA ASN A 70 13.56 -12.97 6.49
C ASN A 70 12.28 -13.83 6.62
N PRO A 71 11.85 -14.55 5.56
CA PRO A 71 10.58 -15.28 5.52
C PRO A 71 10.49 -16.44 6.53
#